data_AF-A0A2V8C456-F1
#
_entry.id   AF-A0A2V8C456-F1
#
_cell.length_a   1.000
_cell.length_b   1.000
_cell.length_c   1.000
_cell.angle_alpha   90.00
_cell.angle_beta   90.00
_cell.angle_gamma   90.00
#
_symmetry.space_group_name_H-M   'P 1'
#
loop_
_entity.id
_entity.type
_entity.pdbx_description
1 polymer ?
#
loop_
_entity_poly.entity_id
_entity_poly.type
_entity_poly.pdbx_seq_one_letter_code
_entity_poly.pdbx_strand_id
1 'polypeptide(L)'
;MAVVLGRAVHLVSRFIVAGGLTAYILWKIHPRAVLAAGAGADWRPIGIAILLVLVDRALMAYRWVVLLCTVEPASRPPLADVMRIFFVSTFVGTFLPASVGGDAV
;
A
#
# COMPACT_ATOMS: atom_id res chain seq x y z
N MET A 1 25.20 -13.88 -18.66
CA MET A 1 25.99 -13.13 -17.65
C MET A 1 25.66 -11.63 -17.64
N ALA A 2 25.70 -10.92 -18.77
CA ALA A 2 25.37 -9.48 -18.85
C ALA A 2 23.95 -9.10 -18.35
N VAL A 3 22.94 -9.93 -18.64
CA VAL A 3 21.54 -9.69 -18.23
C VAL A 3 21.36 -9.79 -16.70
N VAL A 4 22.07 -10.72 -16.06
CA VAL A 4 22.02 -10.92 -14.60
C VAL A 4 22.72 -9.77 -13.88
N LEU A 5 23.85 -9.33 -14.40
CA LEU A 5 24.59 -8.17 -13.87
C LEU A 5 23.75 -6.88 -13.97
N GLY A 6 23.05 -6.66 -15.10
CA GLY A 6 22.15 -5.52 -15.27
C GLY A 6 20.98 -5.51 -14.27
N ARG A 7 20.36 -6.66 -14.00
CA ARG A 7 19.31 -6.78 -12.97
C ARG A 7 19.85 -6.50 -11.56
N ALA A 8 21.01 -7.05 -11.22
CA ALA A 8 21.62 -6.84 -9.91
C ALA A 8 21.97 -5.36 -9.65
N VAL A 9 22.58 -4.70 -10.63
CA VAL A 9 22.91 -3.26 -10.55
C VAL A 9 21.66 -2.41 -10.37
N HIS A 10 20.57 -2.70 -11.10
CA HIS A 10 19.32 -1.98 -10.96
C HIS A 10 18.68 -2.17 -9.57
N LEU A 11 18.67 -3.41 -9.05
CA LEU A 11 18.12 -3.67 -7.71
C LEU A 11 18.91 -2.92 -6.63
N VAL A 12 20.24 -3.03 -6.67
CA VAL A 12 21.12 -2.35 -5.70
C VAL A 12 20.97 -0.84 -5.79
N SER A 13 20.96 -0.26 -7.00
CA SER A 13 20.77 1.20 -7.15
C SER A 13 19.42 1.66 -6.62
N ARG A 14 18.35 0.89 -6.84
CA ARG A 14 17.02 1.20 -6.31
C ARG A 14 17.00 1.21 -4.78
N PHE A 15 17.61 0.22 -4.13
CA PHE A 15 17.69 0.18 -2.67
C PHE A 15 18.56 1.31 -2.12
N ILE A 16 19.70 1.61 -2.75
CA ILE A 16 20.57 2.73 -2.36
C ILE A 16 19.84 4.05 -2.48
N VAL A 17 19.13 4.29 -3.59
CA VAL A 17 18.39 5.54 -3.80
C VAL A 17 17.22 5.66 -2.81
N ALA A 18 16.42 4.62 -2.66
CA ALA A 18 15.28 4.63 -1.73
C ALA A 18 15.75 4.79 -0.27
N GLY A 19 16.75 4.02 0.16
CA GLY A 19 17.33 4.11 1.50
C GLY A 19 18.02 5.45 1.73
N GLY A 20 18.80 5.94 0.76
CA GLY A 20 19.49 7.22 0.82
C GLY A 20 18.54 8.42 0.91
N LEU A 21 17.47 8.44 0.10
CA LEU A 21 16.42 9.45 0.19
C LEU A 21 15.71 9.42 1.53
N THR A 22 15.38 8.22 2.02
CA THR A 22 14.72 8.04 3.32
C THR A 22 15.61 8.55 4.45
N ALA A 23 16.89 8.18 4.45
CA ALA A 23 17.87 8.64 5.43
C ALA A 23 18.09 10.16 5.35
N TYR A 24 18.17 10.74 4.15
CA TYR A 24 18.30 12.18 3.94
C TYR A 24 17.09 12.94 4.49
N ILE A 25 15.88 12.45 4.22
CA ILE A 25 14.63 13.02 4.73
C ILE A 25 14.61 12.95 6.26
N LEU A 26 14.91 11.78 6.84
CA LEU A 26 14.95 11.60 8.30
C LEU A 26 16.00 12.49 8.97
N TRP A 27 17.15 12.72 8.32
CA TRP A 27 18.19 13.62 8.83
C TRP A 27 17.74 15.08 8.78
N LYS A 28 17.01 15.49 7.74
CA LYS A 28 16.57 16.88 7.57
C LYS A 28 15.33 17.22 8.39
N ILE A 29 14.48 16.24 8.68
CA ILE A 29 13.28 16.42 9.50
C ILE A 29 13.70 16.60 10.95
N HIS A 30 13.17 17.64 11.61
CA HIS A 30 13.29 17.78 13.06
C HIS A 30 12.18 16.94 13.71
N PRO A 31 12.47 15.74 14.25
CA PRO A 31 11.43 14.81 14.71
C PRO A 31 10.54 15.40 15.81
N ARG A 32 11.12 16.29 16.63
CA ARG A 32 10.38 17.02 17.66
C ARG A 32 9.33 17.96 17.09
N ALA A 33 9.62 18.64 15.97
CA ALA A 33 8.67 19.53 15.31
C ALA A 33 7.51 18.74 14.68
N VAL A 34 7.79 17.55 14.13
CA VAL A 34 6.76 16.65 13.58
C VAL A 34 5.85 16.12 14.69
N LEU A 35 6.42 15.66 15.81
CA LEU A 35 5.63 15.18 16.94
C LEU A 35 4.79 16.30 17.57
N ALA A 36 5.35 17.50 17.70
CA ALA A 36 4.61 18.67 18.20
C ALA A 36 3.47 19.07 17.25
N ALA A 37 3.70 19.05 15.94
CA ALA A 37 2.65 19.29 14.94
C ALA A 37 1.57 18.19 14.97
N GLY A 38 1.97 16.93 15.17
CA GLY A 38 1.05 15.80 15.32
C GLY A 38 0.19 15.88 16.58
N ALA A 39 0.74 16.35 17.69
CA ALA A 39 0.02 16.49 18.96
C ALA A 39 -1.11 17.55 18.89
N GLY A 40 -0.97 18.56 18.03
CA GLY A 40 -1.99 19.58 17.79
C GLY A 40 -2.88 19.32 16.58
N ALA A 41 -2.74 18.18 15.90
CA ALA A 41 -3.48 17.90 14.68
C ALA A 41 -4.96 17.62 14.97
N ASP A 42 -5.85 18.23 14.18
CA ASP A 42 -7.27 17.89 14.21
C ASP A 42 -7.48 16.46 13.67
N TRP A 43 -8.12 15.61 14.45
CA TRP A 43 -8.39 14.22 14.09
C TRP A 43 -9.52 14.07 13.07
N ARG A 44 -10.38 15.09 12.91
CA ARG A 44 -11.52 15.05 11.98
C ARG A 44 -11.12 14.78 10.53
N PRO A 45 -10.18 15.52 9.91
CA PRO A 45 -9.75 15.23 8.54
C PRO A 45 -9.10 13.84 8.42
N ILE A 46 -8.40 13.37 9.45
CA ILE A 46 -7.80 12.03 9.48
C ILE A 46 -8.90 10.96 9.48
N GLY A 47 -9.91 11.12 10.33
CA GLY A 47 -11.07 10.23 10.37
C GLY A 47 -11.85 10.20 9.06
N ILE A 48 -12.04 11.37 8.44
CA ILE A 48 -12.67 11.47 7.11
C ILE A 48 -11.83 10.74 6.05
N ALA A 49 -10.51 10.93 6.04
CA ALA A 49 -9.63 10.25 5.10
C ALA A 49 -9.68 8.74 5.27
N ILE A 50 -9.66 8.23 6.52
CA ILE A 50 -9.79 6.80 6.81
C ILE A 50 -11.14 6.28 6.30
N LEU A 51 -12.24 6.98 6.62
CA LEU A 51 -13.58 6.58 6.17
C LEU A 51 -13.67 6.54 4.64
N LEU A 52 -13.13 7.55 3.95
CA LEU A 52 -13.10 7.60 2.50
C LEU A 52 -12.35 6.41 1.91
N VAL A 53 -11.20 6.03 2.49
CA VAL A 53 -10.45 4.84 2.07
C VAL A 53 -11.25 3.56 2.28
N LEU A 54 -11.90 3.40 3.44
CA LEU A 54 -12.73 2.23 3.71
C LEU A 54 -13.90 2.11 2.71
N VAL A 55 -14.59 3.23 2.45
CA VAL A 55 -15.71 3.28 1.51
C VAL A 55 -15.25 2.98 0.09
N ASP A 56 -14.15 3.59 -0.35
CA ASP A 56 -13.60 3.34 -1.68
C ASP A 56 -13.25 1.85 -1.87
N ARG A 57 -12.56 1.25 -0.89
CA ARG A 57 -12.23 -0.18 -0.94
C ARG A 57 -13.48 -1.07 -0.93
N ALA A 58 -14.49 -0.73 -0.12
CA ALA A 58 -15.75 -1.46 -0.05
C ALA A 58 -16.51 -1.41 -1.38
N LEU A 59 -16.57 -0.25 -2.03
CA LEU A 59 -17.21 -0.08 -3.34
C LEU A 59 -16.48 -0.89 -4.42
N MET A 60 -15.15 -0.87 -4.43
CA MET A 60 -14.38 -1.68 -5.35
C MET A 60 -14.62 -3.18 -5.13
N ALA A 61 -14.53 -3.64 -3.88
CA ALA A 61 -14.75 -5.04 -3.53
C ALA A 61 -16.18 -5.51 -3.89
N TYR A 62 -17.19 -4.68 -3.59
CA TYR A 62 -18.57 -4.97 -3.96
C TYR A 62 -18.72 -5.12 -5.49
N ARG A 63 -18.12 -4.21 -6.27
CA ARG A 63 -18.13 -4.30 -7.73
C ARG A 63 -17.58 -5.64 -8.21
N TRP A 64 -16.50 -6.13 -7.63
CA TRP A 64 -15.92 -7.44 -7.98
C TRP A 64 -16.83 -8.60 -7.60
N VAL A 65 -17.45 -8.58 -6.42
CA VAL A 65 -18.41 -9.62 -6.01
C VAL A 65 -19.64 -9.65 -6.94
N VAL A 66 -20.14 -8.48 -7.36
CA VAL A 66 -21.27 -8.38 -8.30
C VAL A 66 -20.93 -8.99 -9.66
N LEU A 67 -19.70 -8.83 -10.14
CA LEU A 67 -19.26 -9.45 -11.39
C LEU A 67 -19.24 -10.99 -11.34
N LEU A 68 -19.22 -11.59 -10.15
CA LEU A 68 -19.34 -13.04 -9.94
C LEU A 68 -20.80 -13.50 -9.91
N CYS A 69 -21.75 -12.71 -10.40
CA CYS A 69 -23.17 -13.07 -10.44
C CYS A 69 -23.47 -14.33 -11.27
N THR A 70 -22.60 -14.69 -12.21
CA THR A 70 -22.70 -15.91 -13.02
C THR A 70 -22.18 -17.15 -12.30
N VAL A 71 -21.44 -16.99 -11.21
CA VAL A 71 -20.91 -18.08 -10.39
C VAL A 71 -21.96 -18.53 -9.37
N GLU A 72 -21.99 -19.82 -9.05
CA GLU A 72 -22.83 -20.42 -8.01
C GLU A 72 -22.76 -19.61 -6.71
N PRO A 73 -23.89 -19.20 -6.10
CA PRO A 73 -23.90 -18.34 -4.91
C PRO A 73 -23.04 -18.88 -3.76
N ALA A 74 -23.02 -20.20 -3.57
CA ALA A 74 -22.25 -20.87 -2.51
C ALA A 74 -20.72 -20.79 -2.73
N SER A 75 -20.28 -20.52 -3.95
CA SER A 75 -18.85 -20.43 -4.31
C SER A 75 -18.35 -18.98 -4.39
N ARG A 76 -19.22 -17.99 -4.19
CA ARG A 76 -18.83 -16.58 -4.21
C ARG A 76 -18.07 -16.22 -2.92
N PRO A 77 -16.92 -15.56 -3.02
CA PRO A 77 -16.18 -15.14 -1.83
C PRO A 77 -16.99 -14.10 -1.05
N PRO A 78 -16.98 -14.15 0.29
CA PRO A 78 -17.59 -13.11 1.10
C PRO A 78 -16.85 -11.79 0.90
N LEU A 79 -17.57 -10.66 0.99
CA LEU A 79 -17.00 -9.33 0.77
C LEU A 79 -15.79 -9.05 1.66
N ALA A 80 -15.78 -9.58 2.89
CA ALA A 80 -14.68 -9.43 3.84
C ALA A 80 -13.36 -10.03 3.33
N ASP A 81 -13.41 -11.16 2.62
CA ASP A 81 -12.21 -11.79 2.06
C ASP A 81 -11.64 -10.96 0.90
N VAL A 82 -12.52 -10.46 0.04
CA VAL A 82 -12.14 -9.55 -1.06
C VAL A 82 -11.53 -8.26 -0.49
N MET A 83 -12.14 -7.68 0.54
CA MET A 83 -11.62 -6.51 1.25
C MET A 83 -10.24 -6.77 1.85
N ARG A 84 -10.04 -7.93 2.48
CA ARG A 84 -8.74 -8.33 3.03
C ARG A 84 -7.67 -8.38 1.95
N ILE A 85 -7.97 -8.98 0.79
CA ILE A 85 -7.05 -9.00 -0.35
C ILE A 85 -6.70 -7.56 -0.76
N PHE A 86 -7.69 -6.69 -0.95
CA PHE A 86 -7.44 -5.28 -1.30
C PHE A 86 -6.50 -4.56 -0.33
N PHE A 87 -6.70 -4.73 0.98
CA PHE A 87 -5.83 -4.10 1.98
C PHE A 87 -4.44 -4.70 1.98
N VAL A 88 -4.31 -6.03 1.95
CA VAL A 88 -3.00 -6.70 1.96
C VAL A 88 -2.22 -6.34 0.69
N SER A 89 -2.81 -6.45 -0.49
CA SER A 89 -2.16 -6.09 -1.76
C SER A 89 -1.81 -4.60 -1.82
N THR A 90 -2.69 -3.71 -1.33
CA THR A 90 -2.38 -2.26 -1.29
C THR A 90 -1.24 -1.97 -0.33
N PHE A 91 -1.25 -2.57 0.86
CA PHE A 91 -0.20 -2.41 1.87
C PHE A 91 1.14 -2.90 1.31
N VAL A 92 1.18 -4.14 0.86
CA VAL A 92 2.37 -4.78 0.30
C VAL A 92 2.87 -4.01 -0.92
N GLY A 93 1.98 -3.57 -1.82
CA GLY A 93 2.32 -2.76 -2.99
C GLY A 93 2.82 -1.35 -2.68
N THR A 94 2.43 -0.77 -1.54
CA THR A 94 2.87 0.59 -1.14
C THR A 94 4.21 0.55 -0.41
N PHE A 95 4.44 -0.46 0.43
CA PHE A 95 5.64 -0.54 1.27
C PHE A 95 6.77 -1.37 0.67
N LEU A 96 6.49 -2.30 -0.24
CA LEU A 96 7.53 -3.05 -0.94
C LEU A 96 7.91 -2.36 -2.25
N PRO A 97 9.17 -2.54 -2.71
CA PRO A 97 9.53 -2.20 -4.08
C PRO A 97 8.54 -2.86 -5.05
N ALA A 98 8.12 -2.10 -6.07
CA ALA A 98 7.15 -2.52 -7.10
C ALA A 98 7.46 -3.89 -7.76
N SER A 99 8.70 -4.38 -7.68
CA SER A 99 9.10 -5.70 -8.18
C SER A 99 8.79 -6.87 -7.25
N VAL A 100 8.39 -6.62 -6.01
CA VAL A 100 8.06 -7.64 -5.01
C VAL A 100 6.60 -7.51 -4.58
N GLY A 101 6.08 -6.28 -4.51
CA GLY A 101 4.78 -6.04 -3.87
C GLY A 101 3.56 -6.63 -4.58
N GLY A 102 3.61 -6.78 -5.91
CA GLY A 102 2.51 -7.33 -6.70
C GLY A 102 2.44 -8.85 -6.72
N ASP A 103 3.59 -9.54 -6.70
CA ASP A 103 3.69 -11.00 -6.84
C ASP A 103 3.72 -11.74 -5.49
N ALA A 104 3.79 -11.00 -4.37
CA ALA A 104 3.86 -11.57 -3.03
C ALA A 104 2.50 -11.92 -2.40
N VAL A 105 1.39 -11.55 -3.05
CA VAL A 105 0.00 -11.73 -2.58
C VAL A 105 -0.79 -12.50 -3.61
#